data_AF-A0A351SCR1-F1
#
_entry.id   AF-A0A351SCR1-F1
#
_cell.length_a   1.000
_cell.length_b   1.000
_cell.length_c   1.000
_cell.angle_alpha   90.00
_cell.angle_beta   90.00
_cell.angle_gamma   90.00
#
_symmetry.space_group_name_H-M   'P 1'
#
loop_
_entity.id
_entity.type
_entity.pdbx_description
1 polymer ?
#
loop_
_entity_poly.entity_id
_entity_poly.type
_entity_poly.pdbx_seq_one_letter_code
_entity_poly.pdbx_strand_id
1 'polypeptide(L)'
;MSTVMIAQDGQPRCQWCSAAPEFIRYHDEEWGFPVDDDVRLFEKLCLESFQSGLSWRTILAKRENFRTAFHHFDFSKVAEFTDQDIERLLQNAGIVRHRGKIEAVINNAKRARELVQQEGSLAAYIWRYEPDPEPVSPPQ
;
A
#
# COMPACT_ATOMS: atom_id res chain seq x y z
N MET A 1 20.84 -3.60 19.27
CA MET A 1 20.21 -2.26 19.13
C MET A 1 18.81 -2.38 19.71
N SER A 2 18.32 -1.38 20.45
CA SER A 2 16.92 -1.41 20.93
C SER A 2 15.98 -1.49 19.73
N THR A 3 15.06 -2.44 19.73
CA THR A 3 14.00 -2.58 18.71
C THR A 3 12.83 -1.63 18.94
N VAL A 4 12.88 -0.88 20.06
CA VAL A 4 11.79 -0.06 20.57
C VAL A 4 12.29 1.36 20.87
N MET A 5 11.48 2.35 20.49
CA MET A 5 11.60 3.76 20.87
C MET A 5 10.50 4.13 21.89
N ILE A 6 10.75 5.10 22.76
CA ILE A 6 9.71 5.70 23.61
C ILE A 6 9.24 6.97 22.93
N ALA A 7 7.93 7.06 22.62
CA ALA A 7 7.37 8.26 22.00
C ALA A 7 7.01 9.34 23.03
N GLN A 8 6.50 10.47 22.56
CA GLN A 8 6.20 11.65 23.38
C GLN A 8 5.11 11.41 24.45
N ASP A 9 4.23 10.43 24.21
CA ASP A 9 3.19 10.00 25.15
C ASP A 9 3.71 8.97 26.18
N GLY A 10 5.01 8.66 26.18
CA GLY A 10 5.64 7.70 27.06
C GLY A 10 5.44 6.22 26.67
N GLN A 11 4.74 5.94 25.58
CA GLN A 11 4.46 4.56 25.15
C GLN A 11 5.56 4.01 24.22
N PRO A 12 5.91 2.71 24.35
CA PRO A 12 6.85 2.06 23.46
C PRO A 12 6.27 1.88 22.05
N ARG A 13 7.08 2.11 21.01
CA ARG A 13 6.76 1.86 19.60
C ARG A 13 7.92 1.19 18.89
N CYS A 14 7.68 0.57 17.73
CA CYS A 14 8.76 0.04 16.91
C CYS A 14 9.77 1.13 16.53
N GLN A 15 11.07 0.81 16.59
CA GLN A 15 12.15 1.78 16.35
C GLN A 15 12.05 2.48 14.98
N TRP A 16 11.55 1.80 13.95
CA TRP A 16 11.43 2.37 12.60
C TRP A 16 10.50 3.58 12.54
N CYS A 17 9.58 3.74 13.50
CA CYS A 17 8.66 4.87 13.55
C CYS A 17 9.36 6.20 13.80
N SER A 18 10.58 6.19 14.37
CA SER A 18 11.33 7.42 14.66
C SER A 18 11.91 8.09 13.41
N ALA A 19 11.85 7.42 12.25
CA ALA A 19 12.47 7.91 11.02
C ALA A 19 11.79 9.16 10.44
N ALA A 20 10.52 9.41 10.80
CA ALA A 20 9.76 10.57 10.35
C ALA A 20 8.55 10.85 11.27
N PRO A 21 8.17 12.11 11.52
CA PRO A 21 6.98 12.42 12.34
C PRO A 21 5.69 11.78 11.82
N GLU A 22 5.52 11.69 10.50
CA GLU A 22 4.36 11.07 9.85
C GLU A 22 4.25 9.56 10.10
N PHE A 23 5.34 8.89 10.47
CA PHE A 23 5.35 7.44 10.71
C PHE A 23 4.70 7.05 12.03
N ILE A 24 4.70 7.91 13.04
CA ILE A 24 4.07 7.61 14.34
C ILE A 24 2.57 7.36 14.12
N ARG A 25 1.90 8.29 13.42
CA ARG A 25 0.47 8.14 13.11
C ARG A 25 0.20 6.92 12.23
N TYR A 26 1.00 6.73 11.18
CA TYR A 26 0.85 5.56 10.30
C TYR A 26 1.03 4.23 11.07
N HIS A 27 2.01 4.16 11.96
CA HIS A 27 2.23 3.00 12.83
C HIS A 27 1.02 2.76 13.74
N ASP A 28 0.57 3.79 14.45
CA ASP A 28 -0.44 3.68 15.49
C ASP A 28 -1.85 3.42 14.96
N GLU A 29 -2.15 3.89 13.73
CA GLU A 29 -3.51 3.86 13.17
C GLU A 29 -3.66 2.93 11.95
N GLU A 30 -2.57 2.52 11.28
CA GLU A 30 -2.66 1.85 9.97
C GLU A 30 -1.76 0.61 9.77
N TRP A 31 -0.64 0.51 10.46
CA TRP A 31 0.32 -0.58 10.28
C TRP A 31 -0.02 -1.75 11.22
N GLY A 32 -0.13 -2.96 10.66
CA GLY A 32 -0.48 -4.15 11.42
C GLY A 32 -1.96 -4.30 11.79
N PHE A 33 -2.81 -3.29 11.51
CA PHE A 33 -4.25 -3.42 11.67
C PHE A 33 -4.88 -4.20 10.51
N PRO A 34 -5.83 -5.12 10.78
CA PRO A 34 -6.56 -5.84 9.73
C PRO A 34 -7.27 -4.90 8.75
N VAL A 35 -7.28 -5.28 7.47
CA VAL A 35 -8.00 -4.60 6.40
C VAL A 35 -8.79 -5.64 5.61
N ASP A 36 -10.11 -5.57 5.69
CA ASP A 36 -11.06 -6.46 5.01
C ASP A 36 -11.75 -5.81 3.81
N ASP A 37 -11.46 -4.53 3.54
CA ASP A 37 -11.95 -3.80 2.37
C ASP A 37 -11.06 -4.02 1.13
N ASP A 38 -11.66 -4.48 0.03
CA ASP A 38 -10.97 -4.81 -1.22
C ASP A 38 -10.19 -3.64 -1.81
N VAL A 39 -10.79 -2.45 -1.85
CA VAL A 39 -10.17 -1.26 -2.45
C VAL A 39 -9.00 -0.77 -1.60
N ARG A 40 -9.18 -0.74 -0.27
CA ARG A 40 -8.14 -0.36 0.68
C ARG A 40 -6.96 -1.33 0.67
N LEU A 41 -7.23 -2.62 0.54
CA LEU A 41 -6.18 -3.63 0.44
C LEU A 41 -5.44 -3.52 -0.90
N PHE A 42 -6.17 -3.31 -2.00
CA PHE A 42 -5.58 -3.04 -3.31
C PHE A 42 -4.68 -1.79 -3.29
N GLU A 43 -5.12 -0.69 -2.68
CA GLU A 43 -4.30 0.51 -2.45
C GLU A 43 -2.98 0.14 -1.77
N LYS A 44 -3.03 -0.58 -0.63
CA LYS A 44 -1.83 -0.98 0.11
C LYS A 44 -0.86 -1.78 -0.76
N LEU A 45 -1.33 -2.81 -1.46
CA LEU A 45 -0.50 -3.64 -2.34
C LEU A 45 0.18 -2.83 -3.45
N CYS A 46 -0.55 -1.89 -4.06
CA CYS A 46 0.00 -1.02 -5.09
C CYS A 46 1.04 -0.04 -4.54
N LEU A 47 0.82 0.53 -3.35
CA LEU A 47 1.78 1.42 -2.71
C LEU A 47 3.07 0.69 -2.33
N GLU A 48 2.99 -0.55 -1.83
CA GLU A 48 4.17 -1.39 -1.57
C GLU A 48 4.96 -1.67 -2.87
N SER A 49 4.27 -1.89 -4.00
CA SER A 49 4.94 -2.05 -5.30
C SER A 49 5.73 -0.79 -5.71
N PHE A 50 5.19 0.41 -5.43
CA PHE A 50 5.90 1.66 -5.67
C PHE A 50 7.13 1.86 -4.77
N GLN A 51 7.17 1.23 -3.60
CA GLN A 51 8.26 1.37 -2.63
C GLN A 51 9.57 0.72 -3.10
N SER A 52 9.55 -0.25 -4.02
CA SER A 52 10.77 -0.91 -4.54
C SER A 52 11.88 0.09 -4.93
N GLY A 53 13.03 0.06 -4.23
CA GLY A 53 14.15 0.98 -4.47
C GLY A 53 13.97 2.40 -3.91
N LEU A 54 12.96 2.63 -3.06
CA LEU A 54 12.67 3.91 -2.39
C LEU A 54 12.39 3.67 -0.89
N SER A 55 12.43 4.75 -0.11
CA SER A 55 11.95 4.71 1.27
C SER A 55 10.42 4.65 1.31
N TRP A 56 9.83 3.94 2.28
CA TRP A 56 8.38 4.00 2.52
C TRP A 56 7.90 5.44 2.80
N ARG A 57 8.76 6.27 3.41
CA ARG A 57 8.48 7.69 3.66
C ARG A 57 8.14 8.43 2.37
N THR A 58 8.88 8.17 1.30
CA THR A 58 8.63 8.75 -0.02
C THR A 58 7.23 8.41 -0.53
N ILE A 59 6.78 7.18 -0.30
CA ILE A 59 5.46 6.72 -0.74
C ILE A 59 4.36 7.32 0.14
N LEU A 60 4.52 7.25 1.46
CA LEU A 60 3.55 7.78 2.41
C LEU A 60 3.34 9.29 2.23
N ALA A 61 4.41 10.06 2.03
CA ALA A 61 4.33 11.50 1.77
C ALA A 61 3.59 11.85 0.46
N LYS A 62 3.52 10.91 -0.49
CA LYS A 62 2.84 11.07 -1.78
C LYS A 62 1.47 10.39 -1.83
N ARG A 63 1.01 9.76 -0.75
CA ARG A 63 -0.17 8.89 -0.74
C ARG A 63 -1.43 9.55 -1.30
N GLU A 64 -1.75 10.77 -0.88
CA GLU A 64 -2.94 11.46 -1.38
C GLU A 64 -2.84 11.81 -2.88
N ASN A 65 -1.63 12.07 -3.37
CA ASN A 65 -1.39 12.28 -4.80
C ASN A 65 -1.60 10.97 -5.57
N PHE A 66 -1.15 9.84 -5.03
CA PHE A 66 -1.41 8.52 -5.60
C PHE A 66 -2.90 8.22 -5.65
N ARG A 67 -3.63 8.42 -4.55
CA ARG A 67 -5.09 8.25 -4.52
C ARG A 67 -5.75 9.08 -5.61
N THR A 68 -5.46 10.37 -5.67
CA THR A 68 -6.04 11.25 -6.72
C THR A 68 -5.68 10.76 -8.12
N ALA A 69 -4.41 10.40 -8.35
CA ALA A 69 -3.90 9.98 -9.66
C ALA A 69 -4.50 8.66 -10.16
N PHE A 70 -4.83 7.75 -9.25
CA PHE A 70 -5.36 6.41 -9.52
C PHE A 70 -6.83 6.26 -9.07
N HIS A 71 -7.63 7.33 -9.09
CA HIS A 71 -9.07 7.31 -8.72
C HIS A 71 -9.38 6.60 -7.40
N HIS A 72 -8.67 6.96 -6.34
CA HIS A 72 -8.74 6.35 -5.01
C HIS A 72 -8.52 4.83 -5.03
N PHE A 73 -7.74 4.34 -5.99
CA PHE A 73 -7.44 2.93 -6.19
C PHE A 73 -8.68 2.06 -6.43
N ASP A 74 -9.76 2.64 -6.94
CA ASP A 74 -10.88 1.87 -7.48
C ASP A 74 -10.37 1.02 -8.66
N PHE A 75 -10.10 -0.26 -8.40
CA PHE A 75 -9.49 -1.16 -9.39
C PHE A 75 -10.40 -1.42 -10.60
N SER A 76 -11.71 -1.18 -10.49
CA SER A 76 -12.61 -1.22 -11.65
C SER A 76 -12.27 -0.09 -12.63
N LYS A 77 -12.06 1.13 -12.13
CA LYS A 77 -11.66 2.30 -12.92
C LYS A 77 -10.22 2.24 -13.39
N VAL A 78 -9.29 1.87 -12.51
CA VAL A 78 -7.85 1.83 -12.84
C VAL A 78 -7.54 0.78 -13.90
N ALA A 79 -8.30 -0.33 -13.94
CA ALA A 79 -8.15 -1.35 -14.99
C ALA A 79 -8.46 -0.83 -16.41
N GLU A 80 -9.22 0.27 -16.51
CA GLU A 80 -9.62 0.90 -17.77
C GLU A 80 -8.63 1.96 -18.24
N PHE A 81 -7.57 2.22 -17.47
CA PHE A 81 -6.51 3.15 -17.89
C PHE A 81 -5.85 2.72 -19.19
N THR A 82 -5.58 3.72 -20.02
CA THR A 82 -5.02 3.59 -21.35
C THR A 82 -3.57 4.09 -21.39
N ASP A 83 -2.92 3.98 -22.55
CA ASP A 83 -1.59 4.57 -22.76
C ASP A 83 -1.59 6.10 -22.53
N GLN A 84 -2.70 6.78 -22.83
CA GLN A 84 -2.83 8.22 -22.58
C GLN A 84 -2.82 8.53 -21.08
N ASP A 85 -3.41 7.65 -20.26
CA ASP A 85 -3.34 7.77 -18.80
C ASP A 85 -1.93 7.53 -18.28
N ILE A 86 -1.20 6.56 -18.85
CA ILE A 86 0.20 6.31 -18.51
C ILE A 86 1.05 7.56 -18.82
N GLU A 87 0.91 8.16 -20.00
CA GLU A 87 1.63 9.39 -20.35
C GLU A 87 1.28 10.55 -19.41
N ARG A 88 0.00 10.74 -19.11
CA ARG A 88 -0.47 11.75 -18.15
C ARG A 88 0.17 11.53 -16.77
N LEU A 89 0.21 10.29 -16.28
CA LEU A 89 0.79 9.95 -14.99
C LEU A 89 2.31 10.12 -14.97
N LEU A 90 2.99 9.85 -16.08
CA LEU A 90 4.43 10.09 -16.22
C LEU A 90 4.79 11.58 -16.13
N GLN A 91 3.86 12.50 -16.39
CA GLN A 91 4.06 13.94 -16.18
C GLN A 91 3.71 14.40 -14.76
N ASN A 92 3.06 13.57 -13.94
CA ASN A 92 2.61 13.96 -12.61
C ASN A 92 3.75 13.90 -11.58
N ALA A 93 4.33 15.05 -11.23
CA ALA A 93 5.39 15.16 -10.21
C ALA A 93 4.90 14.84 -8.77
N GLY A 94 3.59 14.79 -8.55
CA GLY A 94 2.98 14.40 -7.29
C GLY A 94 3.23 12.93 -6.92
N ILE A 95 3.46 12.06 -7.91
CA ILE A 95 3.69 10.62 -7.72
C ILE A 95 5.12 10.21 -8.10
N VAL A 96 5.42 8.91 -8.06
CA VAL A 96 6.66 8.33 -8.59
C VAL A 96 6.51 8.10 -10.10
N ARG A 97 7.25 8.88 -10.90
CA ARG A 97 7.20 8.88 -12.37
C ARG A 97 8.02 7.73 -12.96
N HIS A 98 7.60 6.50 -12.72
CA HIS A 98 8.26 5.30 -13.23
C HIS A 98 7.26 4.45 -14.03
N ARG A 99 7.47 4.36 -15.34
CA ARG A 99 6.54 3.71 -16.30
C ARG A 99 6.14 2.31 -15.84
N GLY A 100 7.13 1.43 -15.60
CA GLY A 100 6.84 0.04 -15.22
C GLY A 100 6.06 -0.10 -13.90
N LYS A 101 6.15 0.88 -12.99
CA LYS A 101 5.40 0.84 -11.72
C LYS A 101 3.95 1.30 -11.94
N ILE A 102 3.75 2.30 -12.79
CA ILE A 102 2.41 2.76 -13.21
C ILE A 102 1.69 1.63 -13.96
N GLU A 103 2.37 1.02 -14.94
CA GLU A 103 1.83 -0.11 -15.70
C GLU A 103 1.53 -1.31 -14.80
N ALA A 104 2.38 -1.58 -13.80
CA ALA A 104 2.11 -2.64 -12.81
C ALA A 104 0.81 -2.40 -12.05
N VAL A 105 0.49 -1.17 -11.63
CA VAL A 105 -0.79 -0.86 -10.97
C VAL A 105 -1.98 -1.12 -11.88
N ILE A 106 -1.90 -0.75 -13.16
CA ILE A 106 -2.96 -0.98 -14.13
C ILE A 106 -3.14 -2.49 -14.37
N ASN A 107 -2.04 -3.23 -14.52
CA ASN A 107 -2.08 -4.69 -14.61
C ASN A 107 -2.70 -5.32 -13.35
N ASN A 108 -2.27 -4.89 -12.16
CA ASN A 108 -2.80 -5.40 -10.90
C ASN A 108 -4.30 -5.12 -10.77
N ALA A 109 -4.78 -3.96 -11.24
CA ALA A 109 -6.20 -3.64 -11.24
C ALA A 109 -7.01 -4.61 -12.13
N LYS A 110 -6.49 -4.94 -13.32
CA LYS A 110 -7.10 -5.95 -14.22
C LYS A 110 -7.16 -7.32 -13.56
N ARG A 111 -6.06 -7.75 -12.91
CA ARG A 111 -6.00 -9.01 -12.17
C ARG A 111 -6.91 -9.03 -10.94
N ALA A 112 -7.03 -7.92 -10.21
CA ALA A 112 -7.95 -7.80 -9.10
C ALA A 112 -9.41 -7.96 -9.55
N ARG A 113 -9.81 -7.34 -10.67
CA ARG A 113 -11.16 -7.55 -11.25
C ARG A 113 -11.44 -9.01 -11.58
N GLU A 114 -10.49 -9.67 -12.25
CA GLU A 114 -10.63 -11.09 -12.60
C GLU A 114 -10.73 -11.98 -11.36
N LEU A 115 -9.91 -11.72 -10.36
CA LEU A 115 -9.92 -12.45 -9.10
C LEU A 115 -11.23 -12.23 -8.34
N VAL A 116 -11.73 -11.00 -8.24
CA VAL A 116 -13.03 -10.70 -7.62
C VAL A 116 -14.17 -11.40 -8.36
N GLN A 117 -14.11 -11.51 -9.70
CA GLN A 117 -15.10 -12.26 -10.46
C GLN A 117 -15.10 -13.77 -10.15
N GLN A 118 -13.94 -14.33 -9.85
CA GLN A 118 -13.77 -15.76 -9.55
C GLN A 118 -14.00 -16.10 -8.07
N GLU A 119 -13.53 -15.24 -7.17
CA GLU A 119 -13.38 -15.50 -5.74
C GLU A 119 -14.33 -14.63 -4.87
N GLY A 120 -15.03 -13.68 -5.49
CA GLY A 120 -15.99 -12.78 -4.84
C GLY A 120 -15.39 -11.55 -4.16
N SER A 121 -14.18 -11.66 -3.59
CA SER A 121 -13.49 -10.55 -2.93
C SER A 121 -11.97 -10.73 -2.93
N LEU A 122 -11.25 -9.63 -3.16
CA LEU A 122 -9.79 -9.58 -3.09
C LEU A 122 -9.30 -9.78 -1.66
N ALA A 123 -9.90 -9.07 -0.70
CA ALA A 123 -9.54 -9.17 0.71
C ALA A 123 -9.83 -10.57 1.25
N ALA A 124 -11.03 -11.10 1.04
CA ALA A 124 -11.37 -12.45 1.48
C ALA A 124 -10.42 -13.49 0.89
N TYR A 125 -10.00 -13.35 -0.37
CA TYR A 125 -9.00 -14.24 -0.98
C TYR A 125 -7.64 -14.15 -0.28
N ILE A 126 -7.13 -12.94 -0.04
CA ILE A 126 -5.81 -12.74 0.60
C ILE A 126 -5.81 -13.27 2.05
N TRP A 127 -6.89 -13.03 2.80
CA TRP A 127 -7.00 -13.49 4.19
C TRP A 127 -7.04 -15.02 4.33
N ARG A 128 -7.32 -15.79 3.27
CA ARG A 128 -7.18 -17.26 3.31
C ARG A 128 -5.72 -17.72 3.51
N TYR A 129 -4.76 -16.83 3.30
CA TYR A 129 -3.34 -17.08 3.50
C TYR A 129 -2.81 -16.54 4.84
N GLU A 130 -3.68 -16.02 5.70
CA GLU A 130 -3.30 -15.66 7.07
C GLU A 130 -2.76 -16.93 7.78
N PRO A 131 -1.58 -16.85 8.42
CA PRO A 131 -1.04 -17.99 9.15
C PRO A 131 -1.90 -18.33 10.36
N ASP A 132 -1.92 -19.61 10.74
CA ASP A 132 -2.55 -20.05 11.98
C ASP A 132 -1.95 -19.31 13.19
N PRO A 133 -2.73 -19.07 14.26
CA PRO A 133 -2.29 -18.34 15.45
C PRO A 133 -1.24 -19.08 16.30
N GLU A 134 -0.77 -20.25 15.86
CA GLU A 134 0.36 -20.97 16.47
C GLU A 134 1.65 -20.13 16.41
N PRO A 135 2.62 -20.34 17.33
CA PRO A 135 3.64 -19.33 17.62
C PRO A 135 4.48 -19.02 16.37
N VAL A 136 4.14 -17.90 15.76
CA VAL A 136 4.87 -17.30 14.66
C VAL A 136 6.30 -17.09 15.15
N SER A 137 7.27 -17.50 14.34
CA SER A 137 8.68 -17.21 14.61
C SER A 137 8.82 -15.72 14.94
N PRO A 138 9.74 -15.33 15.84
CA PRO A 138 9.93 -13.92 16.17
C PRO A 138 10.08 -13.12 14.88
N PRO A 139 9.41 -11.96 14.75
CA PRO A 139 9.46 -11.15 13.55
C PRO A 139 10.93 -10.86 13.21
N GLN A 140 11.28 -11.03 11.93
CA GLN A 140 12.65 -10.81 11.41
C GLN A 140 13.08 -9.36 11.56
#